data_AF-A0A5J4QIQ8-F1
#
_entry.id   AF-A0A5J4QIQ8-F1
#
_cell.length_a   1.000
_cell.length_b   1.000
_cell.length_c   1.000
_cell.angle_alpha   90.00
_cell.angle_beta   90.00
_cell.angle_gamma   90.00
#
_symmetry.space_group_name_H-M   'P 1'
#
loop_
_entity.id
_entity.type
_entity.pdbx_description
1 polymer ?
#
loop_
_entity_poly.entity_id
_entity_poly.type
_entity_poly.pdbx_seq_one_letter_code
_entity_poly.pdbx_strand_id
1 'polypeptide(L)'
;MNNETQSNATALITPEILQAVKDLQRRGYVPMLIEHLEEMLDFFIEDIDTDLSNDQKLEHIQILRSTQKALKPFAVPEWTINVEGGES
;
A
#
# COMPACT_ATOMS: atom_id res chain seq x y z
N MET A 1 -19.82 31.53 -18.17
CA MET A 1 -20.08 30.47 -17.17
C MET A 1 -19.32 29.25 -17.65
N ASN A 2 -18.31 28.85 -16.88
CA ASN A 2 -17.34 27.82 -17.27
C ASN A 2 -17.94 26.46 -16.99
N ASN A 3 -18.35 25.75 -18.04
CA ASN A 3 -18.78 24.37 -17.90
C ASN A 3 -17.55 23.47 -17.77
N GLU A 4 -17.49 22.84 -16.60
CA GLU A 4 -17.19 21.43 -16.43
C GLU A 4 -15.93 20.93 -17.13
N THR A 5 -14.88 20.80 -16.33
CA THR A 5 -13.80 19.86 -16.58
C THR A 5 -14.40 18.45 -16.60
N GLN A 6 -14.96 18.04 -17.75
CA GLN A 6 -15.20 16.66 -18.09
C GLN A 6 -13.83 15.98 -18.17
N SER A 7 -13.32 15.60 -17.00
CA SER A 7 -12.26 14.61 -16.91
C SER A 7 -12.86 13.30 -17.42
N ASN A 8 -12.78 13.11 -18.74
CA ASN A 8 -13.11 11.88 -19.44
C ASN A 8 -12.09 10.76 -19.11
N ALA A 9 -11.62 10.71 -17.87
CA ALA A 9 -10.88 9.58 -17.33
C ALA A 9 -11.90 8.54 -16.87
N THR A 10 -12.67 7.99 -17.82
CA THR A 10 -13.20 6.64 -17.63
C THR A 10 -12.00 5.73 -17.70
N ALA A 11 -11.24 5.63 -16.60
CA ALA A 11 -10.33 4.53 -16.41
C ALA A 11 -11.18 3.27 -16.58
N LEU A 12 -10.92 2.48 -17.63
CA LEU A 12 -11.51 1.16 -17.78
C LEU A 12 -10.99 0.33 -16.60
N ILE A 13 -11.71 0.40 -15.48
CA ILE A 13 -11.46 -0.45 -14.33
C ILE A 13 -11.83 -1.86 -14.79
N THR A 14 -10.82 -2.64 -15.14
CA THR A 14 -11.03 -4.06 -15.43
C THR A 14 -11.40 -4.79 -14.14
N PRO A 15 -12.08 -5.95 -14.22
CA PRO A 15 -12.39 -6.76 -13.03
C PRO A 15 -11.16 -7.07 -12.17
N GLU A 16 -9.99 -7.25 -12.79
CA GLU A 16 -8.72 -7.52 -12.13
C GLU A 16 -8.25 -6.30 -11.31
N ILE A 17 -8.36 -5.10 -11.87
CA ILE A 17 -8.04 -3.85 -11.15
C ILE A 17 -8.99 -3.68 -9.95
N LEU A 18 -10.28 -3.96 -10.15
CA LEU A 18 -11.26 -3.88 -9.07
C LEU A 18 -10.98 -4.90 -7.96
N GLN A 19 -10.59 -6.12 -8.32
CA GLN A 19 -10.24 -7.15 -7.35
C GLN A 19 -8.97 -6.80 -6.57
N ALA A 20 -7.93 -6.33 -7.26
CA ALA A 20 -6.70 -5.86 -6.61
C ALA A 20 -6.97 -4.71 -5.63
N VAL A 21 -7.85 -3.77 -5.98
CA VAL A 21 -8.25 -2.69 -5.07
C VAL A 21 -9.02 -3.24 -3.86
N LYS A 22 -9.94 -4.20 -4.05
CA LYS A 22 -10.66 -4.83 -2.94
C LYS A 22 -9.72 -5.59 -2.00
N ASP A 23 -8.73 -6.29 -2.55
CA ASP A 23 -7.74 -7.00 -1.77
C ASP A 23 -6.88 -6.02 -0.96
N LEU A 24 -6.47 -4.90 -1.56
CA LEU A 24 -5.78 -3.80 -0.86
C LEU A 24 -6.65 -3.15 0.23
N GLN A 25 -7.96 -3.03 0.00
CA GLN A 25 -8.90 -2.48 0.99
C GLN A 25 -9.33 -3.49 2.05
N ARG A 26 -8.95 -4.77 1.92
CA ARG A 26 -9.29 -5.79 2.91
C ARG A 26 -8.69 -5.40 4.25
N ARG A 27 -9.53 -5.36 5.28
CA ARG A 27 -9.12 -5.01 6.64
C ARG A 27 -7.90 -5.83 7.07
N GLY A 28 -6.87 -5.15 7.55
CA GLY A 28 -5.63 -5.77 8.03
C GLY A 28 -4.65 -6.20 6.94
N TYR A 29 -5.03 -6.23 5.65
CA TYR A 29 -4.13 -6.69 4.59
C TYR A 29 -2.96 -5.74 4.35
N VAL A 30 -3.22 -4.45 4.17
CA VAL A 30 -2.15 -3.44 4.00
C VAL A 30 -1.30 -3.27 5.26
N PRO A 31 -1.86 -3.22 6.48
CA PRO A 31 -1.07 -3.28 7.71
C PRO A 31 -0.13 -4.49 7.77
N MET A 32 -0.64 -5.69 7.49
CA MET A 32 0.17 -6.92 7.44
C MET A 32 1.30 -6.81 6.40
N LEU A 33 1.02 -6.28 5.20
CA LEU A 33 2.05 -6.05 4.18
C LEU A 33 3.13 -5.05 4.63
N ILE A 34 2.75 -3.99 5.36
CA ILE A 34 3.70 -3.02 5.90
C ILE A 34 4.61 -3.69 6.94
N GLU A 35 4.07 -4.51 7.84
CA GLU A 35 4.83 -5.28 8.84
C GLU A 35 5.83 -6.23 8.17
N HIS A 36 5.40 -7.00 7.15
CA HIS A 36 6.30 -7.89 6.41
C HIS A 36 7.44 -7.13 5.73
N LEU A 37 7.17 -5.92 5.21
CA LEU A 37 8.21 -5.08 4.64
C LEU A 37 9.19 -4.55 5.71
N GLU A 38 8.75 -4.35 6.96
CA GLU A 38 9.65 -4.00 8.07
C GLU A 38 10.56 -5.18 8.41
N GLU A 39 10.03 -6.39 8.51
CA GLU A 39 10.84 -7.60 8.75
C GLU A 39 11.91 -7.81 7.67
N MET A 40 11.57 -7.59 6.40
CA MET A 40 12.55 -7.66 5.30
C MET A 40 13.60 -6.57 5.39
N LEU A 41 13.21 -5.36 5.79
CA LEU A 41 14.17 -4.26 5.99
C LEU A 41 15.14 -4.58 7.12
N ASP A 42 14.64 -5.11 8.23
CA ASP A 42 15.46 -5.53 9.38
C ASP A 42 16.45 -6.61 8.94
N PHE A 43 16.02 -7.59 8.13
CA PHE A 43 16.92 -8.59 7.55
C PHE A 43 18.09 -7.98 6.76
N PHE A 44 17.84 -6.96 5.94
CA PHE A 44 18.90 -6.29 5.17
C PHE A 44 19.76 -5.34 6.01
N ILE A 45 19.24 -4.77 7.09
CA ILE A 45 19.94 -3.83 7.96
C ILE A 45 20.81 -4.57 8.99
N GLU A 46 20.35 -5.70 9.51
CA GLU A 46 21.07 -6.52 10.49
C GLU A 46 22.29 -7.25 9.90
N ASP A 47 22.62 -6.96 8.62
CA ASP A 47 23.79 -7.44 7.90
C ASP A 47 23.98 -8.96 8.03
N ILE A 48 22.86 -9.68 7.95
CA ILE A 48 22.85 -11.14 7.92
C ILE A 48 23.64 -11.55 6.68
N ASP A 49 24.49 -12.57 6.83
CA ASP A 49 25.45 -13.05 5.83
C ASP A 49 24.73 -13.38 4.51
N THR A 50 24.65 -12.36 3.66
CA THR A 50 23.99 -12.39 2.35
C THR A 50 25.08 -12.19 1.32
N ASP A 51 25.03 -12.96 0.24
CA ASP A 51 25.96 -12.87 -0.89
C ASP A 51 25.83 -11.55 -1.70
N LEU A 52 25.16 -10.54 -1.14
CA LEU A 52 24.86 -9.27 -1.78
C LEU A 52 25.92 -8.21 -1.43
N SER A 53 26.33 -7.44 -2.43
CA SER A 53 27.17 -6.27 -2.22
C SER A 53 26.42 -5.19 -1.44
N ASN A 54 27.15 -4.27 -0.81
CA ASN A 54 26.56 -3.14 -0.10
C ASN A 54 25.67 -2.27 -1.00
N ASP A 55 26.02 -2.12 -2.28
CA ASP A 55 25.22 -1.35 -3.24
C ASP A 55 23.88 -2.05 -3.54
N GLN A 56 23.89 -3.37 -3.69
CA GLN A 56 22.68 -4.17 -3.89
C GLN A 56 21.78 -4.13 -2.64
N LYS A 57 22.37 -4.25 -1.44
CA LYS A 57 21.65 -4.10 -0.17
C LYS A 57 20.98 -2.72 -0.09
N LEU A 58 21.71 -1.66 -0.42
CA LEU A 58 21.19 -0.30 -0.42
C LEU A 58 20.03 -0.12 -1.41
N GLU A 59 20.14 -0.67 -2.62
CA GLU A 59 19.07 -0.66 -3.62
C GLU A 59 17.81 -1.35 -3.10
N HIS A 60 17.94 -2.55 -2.53
CA HIS A 60 16.80 -3.28 -1.95
C HIS A 60 16.14 -2.52 -0.80
N ILE A 61 16.92 -1.93 0.12
CA ILE A 61 16.40 -1.09 1.20
C ILE A 61 15.60 0.09 0.65
N GLN A 62 16.10 0.76 -0.39
CA GLN A 62 15.40 1.88 -1.01
C GLN A 62 14.07 1.46 -1.65
N ILE A 63 14.05 0.32 -2.36
CA ILE A 63 12.84 -0.23 -2.96
C ILE A 63 11.79 -0.59 -1.89
N LEU A 64 12.21 -1.27 -0.82
CA LEU A 64 11.32 -1.66 0.27
C LEU A 64 10.72 -0.43 0.97
N ARG A 65 11.54 0.59 1.28
CA ARG A 65 11.06 1.86 1.86
C ARG A 65 10.11 2.61 0.94
N SER A 66 10.39 2.64 -0.36
CA SER A 66 9.51 3.27 -1.35
C SER A 66 8.16 2.56 -1.40
N THR A 67 8.17 1.22 -1.40
CA THR A 67 6.97 0.38 -1.39
C THR A 67 6.14 0.61 -0.13
N GLN A 68 6.76 0.61 1.06
CA GLN A 68 6.07 0.95 2.31
C GLN A 68 5.40 2.33 2.25
N LYS A 69 6.12 3.34 1.73
CA LYS A 69 5.59 4.70 1.59
C LYS A 69 4.39 4.76 0.65
N ALA A 70 4.42 3.99 -0.44
CA ALA A 70 3.32 3.91 -1.39
C ALA A 70 2.10 3.16 -0.83
N LEU A 71 2.29 2.21 0.08
CA LEU A 71 1.22 1.44 0.70
C LEU A 71 0.50 2.19 1.84
N LYS A 72 1.18 3.10 2.55
CA LYS A 72 0.61 3.86 3.69
C LYS A 72 -0.78 4.47 3.44
N PRO A 73 -1.08 5.11 2.30
CA PRO A 73 -2.41 5.68 2.04
C PRO A 73 -3.54 4.63 1.97
N PHE A 74 -3.22 3.36 1.72
CA PHE A 74 -4.18 2.26 1.64
C PHE A 74 -4.34 1.50 2.96
N ALA A 75 -3.53 1.84 3.98
CA ALA A 75 -3.66 1.28 5.31
C ALA A 75 -4.94 1.85 5.95
N VAL A 76 -6.07 1.19 5.72
CA VAL A 76 -7.32 1.52 6.40
C VAL A 76 -7.12 1.25 7.89
N PRO A 77 -7.15 2.28 8.77
CA PRO A 77 -7.09 2.03 10.20
C PRO A 77 -8.29 1.17 10.61
N GLU A 78 -8.12 0.33 11.62
CA GLU A 78 -9.13 -0.63 12.07
C GLU A 78 -10.51 -0.04 12.45
N TRP A 79 -10.64 1.29 12.48
CA TRP A 79 -11.82 2.03 12.93
C TRP A 79 -12.26 3.12 11.94
N THR A 80 -13.00 2.73 10.90
CA THR A 80 -13.91 3.63 10.17
C THR A 80 -15.25 2.95 9.87
N ILE A 81 -15.78 2.18 10.83
CA ILE A 81 -17.22 1.96 10.89
C ILE A 81 -17.80 3.11 11.73
N ASN A 82 -18.04 4.26 11.10
CA ASN A 82 -19.07 5.16 11.64
C ASN A 82 -20.40 4.45 11.44
N VAL A 83 -20.86 3.78 12.50
CA VAL A 83 -22.28 3.47 12.68
C VAL A 83 -22.99 4.79 12.96
N GLU A 84 -23.27 5.58 11.92
CA GLU A 84 -24.30 6.61 11.95
C GLU A 84 -25.35 6.30 10.88
N GLY A 85 -25.83 5.06 10.91
CA GLY A 85 -27.20 4.73 10.54
C GLY A 85 -28.02 4.69 11.82
N GLY A 86 -28.28 5.88 12.38
CA GLY A 86 -29.11 6.08 13.56
C GLY A 86 -30.28 7.01 13.23
N GLU A 87 -30.98 6.75 12.14
CA GLU A 87 -32.31 7.32 11.94
C GLU A 87 -33.30 6.51 12.79
N SER A 88 -33.76 7.11 13.88
CA SER A 88 -35.06 6.86 14.51
C SER A 88 -35.52 8.12 15.22
#